data_AF-A0A258BWU4-F1
#
_entry.id   AF-A0A258BWU4-F1
#
_cell.length_a   1.000
_cell.length_b   1.000
_cell.length_c   1.000
_cell.angle_alpha   90.00
_cell.angle_beta   90.00
_cell.angle_gamma   90.00
#
_symmetry.space_group_name_H-M   'P 1'
#
loop_
_entity.id
_entity.type
_entity.pdbx_description
1 polymer ?
#
loop_
_entity_poly.entity_id
_entity_poly.type
_entity_poly.pdbx_seq_one_letter_code
_entity_poly.pdbx_strand_id
1 'polypeptide(L)' 'DYAASDVRFLHRLKEELDRRLEREGRMELAQACFDFLPHRALLDLAGWPETDIFSHA' A
#
# COMPACT_ATOMS: atom_id res chain seq x y z
N ASP A 1 -1.69 12.08 -22.55
CA ASP A 1 -0.49 12.40 -21.76
C ASP A 1 -0.54 12.00 -20.29
N TYR A 2 -1.67 12.11 -19.57
CA TYR A 2 -1.79 11.84 -18.12
C TYR A 2 -1.53 10.38 -17.69
N ALA A 3 -2.14 9.38 -18.34
CA ALA A 3 -2.01 7.97 -17.92
C ALA A 3 -0.57 7.43 -17.98
N ALA A 4 0.25 7.95 -18.91
CA ALA A 4 1.65 7.55 -19.04
C ALA A 4 2.54 8.26 -18.01
N SER A 5 2.23 9.51 -17.62
CA SER A 5 2.98 10.21 -16.57
C SER A 5 2.75 9.62 -15.18
N ASP A 6 1.55 9.12 -14.90
CA ASP A 6 1.17 8.61 -13.57
C ASP A 6 1.96 7.37 -13.15
N VAL A 7 2.38 6.56 -14.13
CA VAL A 7 3.12 5.32 -13.87
C VAL A 7 4.62 5.45 -14.10
N ARG A 8 5.06 6.49 -14.83
CA ARG A 8 6.45 6.62 -15.31
C ARG A 8 7.50 6.58 -14.21
N PHE A 9 7.18 7.11 -13.04
CA PHE A 9 8.14 7.26 -11.94
C PHE A 9 7.90 6.32 -10.76
N LEU A 10 6.86 5.47 -10.82
CA LEU A 10 6.50 4.62 -9.69
C LEU A 10 7.61 3.62 -9.33
N HIS A 11 8.30 3.06 -10.32
CA HIS A 11 9.44 2.16 -10.07
C HIS A 11 10.59 2.87 -9.33
N ARG A 12 10.97 4.07 -9.79
CA ARG A 12 12.03 4.85 -9.14
C ARG A 12 11.63 5.29 -7.73
N LEU A 13 10.36 5.65 -7.54
CA LEU A 13 9.82 5.98 -6.23
C LEU A 13 9.88 4.78 -5.29
N LYS A 14 9.48 3.60 -5.77
CA LYS A 14 9.53 2.35 -5.00
C LYS A 14 10.94 2.06 -4.50
N GLU A 15 11.95 2.12 -5.37
CA GLU A 15 13.35 1.87 -5.01
C GLU A 15 13.89 2.81 -3.92
N GLU A 16 13.45 4.08 -3.92
CA GLU A 16 13.83 5.03 -2.88
C GLU A 16 13.10 4.77 -1.56
N LEU A 17 11.81 4.41 -1.61
CA LEU A 17 11.03 4.07 -0.43
C LEU A 17 11.49 2.76 0.22
N ASP A 18 11.80 1.74 -0.58
CA ASP A 18 12.33 0.45 -0.09
C ASP A 18 13.62 0.66 0.71
N ARG A 19 14.56 1.46 0.19
CA ARG A 19 15.80 1.79 0.90
C ARG A 19 15.56 2.50 2.23
N ARG A 20 14.53 3.35 2.33
CA ARG A 20 14.16 4.01 3.59
C ARG A 20 13.53 3.04 4.57
N LEU A 21 12.66 2.13 4.10
CA LEU A 21 12.04 1.11 4.91
C LEU A 21 13.08 0.14 5.50
N GLU A 22 14.05 -0.30 4.70
CA GLU A 22 15.17 -1.13 5.19
C GLU A 22 16.00 -0.39 6.24
N ARG A 23 16.37 0.87 5.96
CA ARG A 23 17.13 1.71 6.91
C ARG A 23 16.39 1.88 8.24
N GLU A 24 15.06 1.95 8.21
CA GLU A 24 14.22 2.15 9.39
C GLU A 24 13.76 0.83 10.03
N GLY A 25 14.17 -0.33 9.47
CA GLY A 25 13.77 -1.65 9.97
C GLY A 25 12.27 -1.94 9.83
N ARG A 26 11.59 -1.30 8.86
CA ARG A 26 10.14 -1.39 8.64
C ARG A 26 9.73 -2.24 7.44
N MET A 27 10.70 -2.89 6.79
CA MET A 27 10.43 -3.68 5.57
C MET A 27 9.43 -4.81 5.82
N GLU A 28 9.57 -5.55 6.92
CA GLU A 28 8.65 -6.65 7.25
C GLU A 28 7.21 -6.16 7.48
N LEU A 29 7.05 -5.04 8.18
CA LEU A 29 5.74 -4.42 8.38
C LEU A 29 5.14 -3.95 7.05
N ALA A 30 5.93 -3.30 6.20
CA ALA A 30 5.48 -2.87 4.89
C ALA A 30 5.03 -4.06 4.02
N GLN A 31 5.79 -5.16 4.03
CA GLN A 31 5.43 -6.38 3.32
C GLN A 31 4.10 -6.95 3.81
N ALA A 32 3.89 -7.03 5.13
CA ALA A 32 2.62 -7.49 5.70
C ALA A 32 1.43 -6.61 5.27
N CYS A 33 1.62 -5.28 5.21
CA CYS A 33 0.61 -4.37 4.69
C CYS A 33 0.31 -4.61 3.20
N PHE A 34 1.34 -4.85 2.37
CA PHE A 34 1.17 -5.14 0.95
C PHE A 34 0.45 -6.47 0.71
N ASP A 35 0.76 -7.50 1.50
CA ASP A 35 0.10 -8.81 1.43
C ASP A 35 -1.38 -8.72 1.82
N PHE A 36 -1.73 -7.79 2.72
CA PHE A 36 -3.12 -7.54 3.12
C PHE A 36 -3.90 -6.68 2.11
N LEU A 37 -3.23 -5.84 1.32
CA LEU A 37 -3.87 -4.86 0.43
C LEU A 37 -4.93 -5.45 -0.54
N PRO A 38 -4.74 -6.62 -1.17
CA PRO A 38 -5.78 -7.25 -1.99
C PRO A 38 -7.04 -7.59 -1.19
N HIS A 39 -6.90 -8.05 0.05
CA HIS A 39 -8.03 -8.35 0.93
C HIS A 39 -8.77 -7.08 1.34
N ARG A 40 -8.03 -5.99 1.61
CA ARG A 40 -8.65 -4.68 1.87
C ARG A 40 -9.52 -4.23 0.70
N ALA A 41 -9.01 -4.33 -0.53
CA ALA A 41 -9.78 -3.99 -1.73
C ALA A 41 -11.07 -4.83 -1.88
N LEU A 42 -11.03 -6.12 -1.52
CA LEU A 42 -12.21 -6.98 -1.52
C LEU A 42 -13.22 -6.57 -0.43
N LEU A 43 -12.75 -6.16 0.75
CA LEU A 43 -13.60 -5.66 1.82
C LEU A 43 -14.28 -4.35 1.43
N ASP A 44 -13.57 -3.46 0.76
CA ASP A 44 -14.12 -2.21 0.24
C ASP A 44 -15.26 -2.51 -0.76
N LEU A 45 -15.08 -3.49 -1.67
CA LEU A 45 -16.14 -3.96 -2.58
C LEU A 45 -17.31 -4.64 -1.86
N ALA A 46 -17.06 -5.29 -0.71
CA ALA A 46 -18.07 -5.97 0.09
C ALA A 46 -18.87 -5.02 1.00
N GLY A 47 -18.66 -3.69 0.90
CA GLY A 47 -19.42 -2.69 1.64
C GLY A 47 -18.77 -2.23 2.95
N TRP A 48 -17.46 -2.44 3.12
CA TRP A 48 -16.67 -1.93 4.25
C TRP A 48 -15.73 -0.74 3.94
N PRO A 49 -15.97 0.14 2.94
CA PRO A 49 -14.99 1.16 2.55
C PRO A 49 -14.73 2.22 3.64
N GLU A 50 -15.76 2.58 4.42
CA GLU A 50 -15.68 3.63 5.46
C GLU A 50 -15.35 3.08 6.86
N THR A 51 -15.27 1.76 7.00
CA THR A 51 -14.97 1.12 8.29
C THR A 51 -13.54 0.64 8.29
N ASP A 52 -12.74 1.12 9.25
CA ASP A 52 -11.52 0.43 9.59
C ASP A 52 -11.89 -0.88 10.29
N ILE A 53 -11.67 -2.00 9.60
CA ILE A 53 -11.99 -3.35 10.10
C ILE A 53 -11.26 -3.70 11.41
N PHE A 54 -10.21 -2.95 11.78
CA PHE A 54 -9.48 -3.12 13.02
C PHE A 54 -9.98 -2.19 14.14
N SER A 55 -10.89 -1.26 13.83
CA SER A 55 -11.48 -0.34 14.80
C SER A 55 -12.62 -1.00 15.58
N HIS A 56 -12.76 -0.62 16.85
CA HIS A 56 -13.81 -1.12 17.74
C HIS A 56 -15.11 -0.28 17.71
N ALA A 57 -15.20 0.76 16.87
CA ALA A 57 -16.32 1.69 16.82
C ALA A 57 -17.54 1.13 16.09
#